data_AF-A0A2V9YP82-F1
#
_entry.id   AF-A0A2V9YP82-F1
#
_cell.length_a   1.000
_cell.length_b   1.000
_cell.length_c   1.000
_cell.angle_alpha   90.00
_cell.angle_beta   90.00
_cell.angle_gamma   90.00
#
_symmetry.space_group_name_H-M   'P 1'
#
loop_
_entity.id
_entity.type
_entity.pdbx_description
1 polymer ?
#
loop_
_entity_poly.entity_id
_entity_poly.type
_entity_poly.pdbx_seq_one_letter_code
_entity_poly.pdbx_strand_id
1 'polypeptide(L)'
;MGRHVHSERARLWFEQAGEEQFFFCRFTQVTVLRLLTTDQVMGKDARTMSEAWSLWDRIWADTRIVFLPEPDDIEREFRSRSRLSSRSPKIWADAYLLAFAAAAGLKLVTFDRALKSHGVDVLIL
;
A
#
# COMPACT_ATOMS: atom_id res chain seq x y z
N MET A 1 17.11 5.54 18.22
CA MET A 1 17.40 5.81 16.80
C MET A 1 16.66 4.79 15.96
N GLY A 2 15.41 5.07 15.59
CA GLY A 2 14.58 4.18 14.77
C GLY A 2 14.32 4.82 13.42
N ARG A 3 15.37 5.06 12.64
CA ARG A 3 15.21 5.55 11.26
C ARG A 3 14.76 4.32 10.47
N HIS A 4 13.46 4.24 10.20
CA HIS A 4 12.81 3.06 9.62
C HIS A 4 13.51 2.65 8.32
N VAL A 5 14.19 1.50 8.32
CA VAL A 5 14.95 1.01 7.16
C VAL A 5 14.08 0.90 5.89
N HIS A 6 12.77 0.67 6.07
CA HIS A 6 11.79 0.64 4.99
C HIS A 6 11.42 2.04 4.49
N SER A 7 11.37 3.07 5.35
CA SER A 7 11.04 4.43 4.92
C SER A 7 12.14 5.04 4.06
N GLU A 8 13.41 4.75 4.37
CA GLU A 8 14.54 5.25 3.58
C GLU A 8 14.59 4.61 2.19
N ARG A 9 14.37 3.30 2.10
CA ARG A 9 14.30 2.59 0.83
C ARG A 9 13.08 2.99 -0.01
N ALA A 10 11.92 3.21 0.63
CA ALA A 10 10.73 3.76 -0.04
C ALA A 10 11.01 5.14 -0.63
N ARG A 11 11.64 6.02 0.17
CA ARG A 11 11.97 7.39 -0.25
C ARG A 11 12.93 7.39 -1.42
N LEU A 12 14.00 6.60 -1.35
CA LEU A 12 14.99 6.50 -2.43
C LEU A 12 14.36 5.98 -3.73
N TRP A 13 13.52 4.94 -3.65
CA TRP A 13 12.80 4.44 -4.81
C TRP A 13 11.85 5.49 -5.40
N PHE A 14 11.08 6.17 -4.56
CA PHE A 14 10.13 7.22 -4.98
C PHE A 14 10.84 8.43 -5.61
N GLU A 15 12.02 8.80 -5.11
CA GLU A 15 12.87 9.85 -5.70
C GLU A 15 13.46 9.42 -7.05
N GLN A 16 13.77 8.13 -7.22
CA GLN A 16 14.35 7.57 -8.44
C GLN A 16 13.32 7.27 -9.53
N ALA A 17 12.05 7.12 -9.18
CA ALA A 17 10.97 6.77 -10.10
C ALA A 17 10.51 7.93 -11.00
N GLY A 18 11.14 9.10 -10.91
CA GLY A 18 10.96 10.20 -11.87
C GLY A 18 9.51 10.68 -11.98
N GLU A 19 8.98 10.67 -13.22
CA GLU A 19 7.63 11.11 -13.61
C GLU A 19 6.57 9.99 -13.53
N GLU A 20 6.89 8.82 -12.95
CA GLU A 20 5.89 7.76 -12.75
C GLU A 20 4.75 8.22 -11.84
N GLN A 21 3.53 7.75 -12.13
CA GLN A 21 2.37 7.98 -11.28
C GLN A 21 2.25 6.86 -10.24
N PHE A 22 1.92 7.25 -9.00
CA PHE A 22 1.70 6.33 -7.90
C PHE A 22 0.24 6.39 -7.47
N PHE A 23 -0.35 5.20 -7.34
CA PHE A 23 -1.76 5.08 -7.07
C PHE A 23 -2.00 4.67 -5.62
N PHE A 24 -2.89 5.38 -4.95
CA PHE A 24 -3.44 4.98 -3.67
C PHE A 24 -4.91 4.60 -3.83
N CYS A 25 -5.34 3.59 -3.08
CA CYS A 25 -6.76 3.32 -2.86
C CYS A 25 -7.11 3.63 -1.41
N ARG A 26 -8.41 3.56 -1.06
CA ARG A 26 -8.85 3.82 0.32
C ARG A 26 -8.14 2.90 1.32
N PHE A 27 -7.91 1.64 0.95
CA PHE A 27 -7.29 0.66 1.83
C PHE A 27 -5.83 1.01 2.16
N THR A 28 -5.05 1.47 1.17
CA THR A 28 -3.66 1.89 1.40
C THR A 28 -3.59 3.22 2.15
N GLN A 29 -4.50 4.16 1.90
CA GLN A 29 -4.62 5.39 2.69
C GLN A 29 -4.88 5.08 4.17
N VAL A 30 -5.86 4.23 4.48
CA VAL A 30 -6.17 3.82 5.85
C VAL A 30 -4.96 3.12 6.48
N THR A 31 -4.22 2.32 5.71
CA THR A 31 -3.00 1.68 6.19
C THR A 31 -1.92 2.72 6.55
N VAL A 32 -1.69 3.75 5.71
CA VAL A 32 -0.75 4.83 6.02
C VAL A 32 -1.16 5.56 7.30
N LEU A 33 -2.43 5.96 7.41
CA LEU A 33 -2.94 6.65 8.61
C LEU A 33 -2.79 5.79 9.87
N ARG A 34 -3.08 4.48 9.77
CA ARG A 34 -2.88 3.53 10.88
C ARG A 34 -1.42 3.44 11.27
N LEU A 35 -0.50 3.32 10.31
CA LEU A 35 0.94 3.24 10.59
C LEU A 35 1.42 4.51 11.30
N LEU A 36 1.07 5.69 10.77
CA LEU A 36 1.45 6.99 11.36
C LEU A 36 0.97 7.17 12.80
N THR A 37 -0.13 6.53 13.18
CA THR A 37 -0.78 6.65 14.50
C THR A 37 -0.52 5.47 15.42
N THR A 38 0.33 4.50 15.02
CA THR A 38 0.63 3.31 15.83
C THR A 38 1.99 3.45 16.51
N ASP A 39 2.02 3.55 17.83
CA ASP A 39 3.25 3.68 18.64
C ASP A 39 4.23 2.53 18.41
N GLN A 40 3.76 1.29 18.28
CA GLN A 40 4.63 0.13 18.04
C GLN A 40 5.33 0.22 16.67
N VAL A 41 4.77 0.99 15.74
CA VAL A 41 5.34 1.20 14.42
C VAL A 41 6.22 2.44 14.41
N MET A 42 5.72 3.59 14.84
CA MET A 42 6.41 4.89 14.68
C MET A 42 7.26 5.29 15.90
N GLY A 43 7.11 4.58 17.03
CA GLY A 43 7.79 4.92 18.28
C GLY A 43 7.55 6.36 18.69
N LYS A 44 8.63 7.09 18.96
CA LYS A 44 8.58 8.52 19.31
C LYS A 44 8.05 9.44 18.20
N ASP A 45 8.01 8.95 16.96
CA ASP A 45 7.56 9.70 15.78
C ASP A 45 6.08 9.44 15.46
N ALA A 46 5.38 8.71 16.34
CA ALA A 46 3.95 8.49 16.27
C ALA A 46 3.19 9.82 16.29
N ARG A 47 2.11 9.87 15.52
CA ARG A 47 1.36 11.07 15.24
C ARG A 47 -0.02 10.97 15.87
N THR A 48 -0.54 12.11 16.27
CA THR A 48 -1.97 12.23 16.52
C THR A 48 -2.76 12.03 15.24
N MET A 49 -4.05 11.72 15.36
CA MET A 49 -4.96 11.57 14.21
C MET A 49 -4.95 12.80 13.29
N SER A 50 -4.90 14.01 13.87
CA SER A 50 -4.87 15.27 13.12
C SER A 50 -3.55 15.44 12.36
N GLU A 51 -2.42 15.16 12.99
CA GLU A 51 -1.11 15.23 12.34
C GLU A 51 -0.96 14.19 11.21
N ALA A 52 -1.56 13.01 11.37
CA ALA A 52 -1.58 11.99 10.34
C ALA A 52 -2.34 12.45 9.09
N TRP A 53 -3.48 13.13 9.26
CA TRP A 53 -4.18 13.77 8.13
C TRP A 53 -3.36 14.88 7.49
N SER A 54 -2.74 15.77 8.28
CA SER A 54 -1.87 16.80 7.72
C SER A 54 -0.66 16.24 6.96
N LEU A 55 -0.12 15.09 7.38
CA LEU A 55 0.91 14.36 6.64
C LEU A 55 0.35 13.76 5.34
N TRP A 56 -0.84 13.16 5.40
CA TRP A 56 -1.50 12.62 4.23
C TRP A 56 -1.78 13.70 3.17
N ASP A 57 -2.25 14.88 3.58
CA ASP A 57 -2.52 15.99 2.67
C ASP A 57 -1.25 16.46 1.95
N ARG A 58 -0.09 16.39 2.61
CA ARG A 58 1.21 16.67 1.98
C ARG A 58 1.60 15.61 0.95
N ILE A 59 1.32 14.33 1.23
CA ILE A 59 1.53 13.26 0.25
C ILE A 59 0.62 13.48 -0.95
N TRP A 60 -0.65 13.81 -0.70
CA TRP A 60 -1.65 14.07 -1.73
C TRP A 60 -1.36 15.30 -2.60
N ALA A 61 -0.62 16.27 -2.07
CA ALA A 61 -0.23 17.46 -2.82
C ALA A 61 0.82 17.19 -3.92
N ASP A 62 1.50 16.04 -3.90
CA ASP A 62 2.39 15.63 -4.99
C ASP A 62 1.55 15.19 -6.20
N THR A 63 1.74 15.86 -7.35
CA THR A 63 0.96 15.64 -8.59
C THR A 63 1.14 14.25 -9.20
N ARG A 64 2.16 13.50 -8.77
CA ARG A 64 2.37 12.11 -9.17
C ARG A 64 1.46 11.15 -8.40
N ILE A 65 0.84 11.60 -7.31
CA ILE A 65 -0.07 10.77 -6.51
C ILE A 65 -1.49 10.88 -7.05
N VAL A 66 -2.09 9.73 -7.33
CA VAL A 66 -3.46 9.62 -7.83
C VAL A 66 -4.27 8.70 -6.92
N PHE A 67 -5.47 9.10 -6.55
CA PHE A 67 -6.39 8.26 -5.79
C PHE A 67 -7.30 7.52 -6.75
N LEU A 68 -7.33 6.20 -6.63
CA LEU A 68 -8.22 5.36 -7.41
C LEU A 68 -9.35 4.82 -6.54
N PRO A 69 -10.61 5.01 -6.97
CA PRO A 69 -11.74 4.30 -6.38
C PRO A 69 -11.61 2.80 -6.65
N GLU A 70 -12.37 2.01 -5.90
CA GLU A 70 -12.44 0.56 -6.09
C GLU A 70 -12.95 0.23 -7.50
N PRO A 71 -12.24 -0.61 -8.29
CA PRO A 71 -12.70 -1.02 -9.62
C PRO A 71 -13.97 -1.87 -9.54
N ASP A 72 -14.92 -1.65 -10.45
CA ASP A 72 -16.21 -2.36 -10.48
C ASP A 72 -16.05 -3.90 -10.54
N ASP A 73 -15.02 -4.37 -11.23
CA ASP A 73 -14.76 -5.80 -11.49
C ASP A 73 -13.94 -6.50 -10.38
N ILE A 74 -13.65 -5.80 -9.26
CA ILE A 74 -12.76 -6.32 -8.21
C ILE A 74 -13.26 -7.62 -7.58
N GLU A 75 -14.57 -7.81 -7.46
CA GLU A 75 -15.17 -8.97 -6.78
C GLU A 75 -14.73 -10.30 -7.43
N ARG A 76 -14.67 -10.33 -8.77
CA ARG A 76 -14.24 -11.50 -9.54
C ARG A 76 -12.78 -11.83 -9.26
N GLU A 77 -11.90 -10.83 -9.34
CA GLU A 77 -10.47 -10.98 -9.07
C GLU A 77 -10.21 -11.34 -7.60
N PHE A 78 -10.95 -10.73 -6.68
CA PHE A 78 -10.78 -10.92 -5.25
C PHE A 78 -11.17 -12.34 -4.82
N ARG A 79 -12.29 -12.87 -5.32
CA ARG A 79 -12.66 -14.28 -5.11
C ARG A 79 -11.61 -15.23 -5.67
N SER A 80 -11.05 -14.94 -6.84
CA SER A 80 -10.00 -15.76 -7.45
C SER A 80 -8.74 -15.80 -6.56
N ARG A 81 -8.29 -14.64 -6.07
CA ARG A 81 -7.05 -14.47 -5.32
C ARG A 81 -7.15 -14.88 -3.84
N SER A 82 -8.35 -14.93 -3.29
CA SER A 82 -8.61 -15.41 -1.92
C SER A 82 -9.03 -16.89 -1.87
N ARG A 83 -9.02 -17.61 -3.00
CA ARG A 83 -9.46 -19.01 -3.08
C ARG A 83 -8.45 -19.97 -2.46
N LEU A 84 -8.41 -20.01 -1.14
CA LEU A 84 -7.68 -21.02 -0.37
C LEU A 84 -8.64 -22.04 0.26
N SER A 85 -8.22 -23.30 0.33
CA SER A 85 -8.96 -24.36 1.01
C SER A 85 -8.76 -24.35 2.54
N SER A 86 -7.85 -23.52 3.04
CA SER A 86 -7.47 -23.43 4.46
C SER A 86 -7.88 -22.09 5.08
N ARG A 87 -8.02 -22.07 6.41
CA ARG A 87 -8.29 -20.84 7.16
C ARG A 87 -7.01 -20.01 7.22
N SER A 88 -6.98 -18.86 6.54
CA SER A 88 -5.83 -17.96 6.57
C SER A 88 -6.29 -16.50 6.66
N PRO A 89 -6.62 -15.99 7.86
CA PRO A 89 -7.18 -14.63 8.03
C PRO A 89 -6.21 -13.52 7.60
N LYS A 90 -4.92 -13.81 7.50
CA LYS A 90 -3.88 -12.82 7.14
C LYS A 90 -3.88 -12.48 5.64
N ILE A 91 -4.47 -13.31 4.78
CA ILE A 91 -4.39 -13.13 3.32
C ILE A 91 -5.35 -12.09 2.78
N TRP A 92 -6.40 -11.73 3.52
CA TRP A 92 -7.52 -10.97 2.96
C TRP A 92 -7.07 -9.60 2.43
N ALA A 93 -6.21 -8.91 3.17
CA ALA A 93 -5.64 -7.64 2.75
C ALA A 93 -4.78 -7.78 1.48
N ASP A 94 -3.93 -8.79 1.45
CA ASP A 94 -3.04 -9.08 0.32
C ASP A 94 -3.82 -9.46 -0.94
N ALA A 95 -4.78 -10.38 -0.81
CA ALA A 95 -5.65 -10.81 -1.89
C ALA A 95 -6.48 -9.64 -2.45
N TYR A 96 -6.95 -8.74 -1.57
CA TYR A 96 -7.68 -7.54 -1.97
C TYR A 96 -6.79 -6.58 -2.76
N LEU A 97 -5.59 -6.26 -2.28
CA LEU A 97 -4.67 -5.35 -2.97
C LEU A 97 -4.19 -5.91 -4.32
N LEU A 98 -3.95 -7.22 -4.39
CA LEU A 98 -3.63 -7.89 -5.65
C LEU A 98 -4.81 -7.89 -6.63
N ALA A 99 -6.04 -8.07 -6.14
CA ALA A 99 -7.24 -7.99 -6.96
C ALA A 99 -7.47 -6.58 -7.49
N PHE A 100 -7.28 -5.57 -6.64
CA PHE A 100 -7.35 -4.16 -7.01
C PHE A 100 -6.35 -3.85 -8.12
N ALA A 101 -5.08 -4.23 -7.94
CA ALA A 101 -4.04 -3.99 -8.93
C ALA A 101 -4.35 -4.68 -10.26
N ALA A 102 -4.79 -5.94 -10.24
CA ALA A 102 -5.18 -6.67 -11.44
C ALA A 102 -6.37 -6.05 -12.17
N ALA A 103 -7.43 -5.70 -11.44
CA ALA A 103 -8.64 -5.09 -12.01
C ALA A 103 -8.37 -3.69 -12.58
N ALA A 104 -7.42 -2.94 -12.00
CA ALA A 104 -7.01 -1.62 -12.48
C ALA A 104 -5.87 -1.65 -13.52
N GLY A 105 -5.31 -2.83 -13.85
CA GLY A 105 -4.17 -2.94 -14.77
C GLY A 105 -2.87 -2.32 -14.23
N LEU A 106 -2.67 -2.37 -12.92
CA LEU A 106 -1.55 -1.75 -12.19
C LEU A 106 -0.57 -2.78 -11.63
N LYS A 107 0.63 -2.31 -11.28
CA LYS A 107 1.60 -3.08 -10.49
C LYS A 107 1.50 -2.69 -9.00
N LEU A 108 1.36 -3.67 -8.13
CA LEU A 108 1.40 -3.50 -6.69
C LEU A 108 2.84 -3.36 -6.21
N VAL A 109 3.18 -2.20 -5.63
CA VAL A 109 4.49 -1.98 -5.00
C VAL A 109 4.38 -2.30 -3.51
N THR A 110 5.21 -3.21 -3.01
CA THR A 110 5.14 -3.67 -1.61
C THR A 110 6.51 -4.02 -1.05
N PHE A 111 6.64 -3.97 0.27
CA PHE A 111 7.81 -4.47 0.99
C PHE A 111 7.68 -5.95 1.40
N ASP A 112 6.48 -6.53 1.29
CA ASP A 112 6.24 -7.90 1.68
C ASP A 112 6.69 -8.88 0.60
N ARG A 113 7.80 -9.58 0.89
CA ARG A 113 8.38 -10.60 0.01
C ARG A 113 7.46 -11.80 -0.19
N ALA A 114 6.50 -12.05 0.71
CA ALA A 114 5.52 -13.11 0.56
C ALA A 114 4.60 -12.87 -0.66
N LEU A 115 4.44 -11.62 -1.10
CA LEU A 115 3.64 -11.29 -2.28
C LEU A 115 4.35 -11.60 -3.60
N LYS A 116 5.66 -11.89 -3.58
CA LYS A 116 6.43 -12.24 -4.79
C LYS A 116 5.92 -13.51 -5.48
N SER A 117 5.35 -14.46 -4.74
CA SER A 117 4.78 -15.69 -5.33
C SER A 117 3.45 -15.45 -6.07
N HIS A 118 2.89 -14.24 -6.01
CA HIS A 118 1.55 -13.92 -6.53
C HIS A 118 1.54 -13.30 -7.94
N GLY A 119 2.68 -13.20 -8.62
CA GLY A 119 2.74 -12.94 -10.07
C GLY A 119 3.65 -11.78 -10.50
N VAL A 120 3.57 -11.44 -11.79
CA VAL A 120 4.38 -10.41 -12.48
C VAL A 120 3.96 -8.97 -12.17
N ASP A 121 2.80 -8.80 -11.53
CA ASP A 121 2.21 -7.49 -11.21
C ASP A 121 2.63 -6.98 -9.82
N VAL A 122 3.71 -7.50 -9.25
CA VAL A 122 4.22 -7.11 -7.93
C VAL A 122 5.67 -6.64 -8.02
N LEU A 123 5.92 -5.40 -7.61
CA LEU A 123 7.27 -4.87 -7.40
C LEU A 123 7.61 -4.94 -5.91
N ILE A 124 8.64 -5.71 -5.57
CA ILE A 124 9.15 -5.79 -4.20
C ILE A 124 10.24 -4.74 -4.02
N LEU A 125 10.04 -3.81 -3.09
CA LEU A 125 11.05 -2.83 -2.71
C LEU A 125 12.02 -3.35 -1.67
#